data_AF-A0ABD0NQ78-F1
#
_entry.id   AF-A0ABD0NQ78-F1
#
_cell.length_a   1.000
_cell.length_b   1.000
_cell.length_c   1.000
_cell.angle_alpha   90.00
_cell.angle_beta   90.00
_cell.angle_gamma   90.00
#
_symmetry.space_group_name_H-M   'P 1'
#
loop_
_entity.id
_entity.type
_entity.pdbx_description
1 polymer ?
#
loop_
_entity_poly.entity_id
_entity_poly.type
_entity_poly.pdbx_seq_one_letter_code
_entity_poly.pdbx_strand_id
1 'polypeptide(L)' 'CRGAIVVAEARSAVDMSLTRRCVIMKLPDFTTERYIEAKKQNAAAVLILLPQNISSVPKDIVQ' A
#
# COMPACT_ATOMS: atom_id res chain seq x y z
N CYS A 1 -10.48 -11.74 -0.35
CA CYS A 1 -9.83 -11.06 0.80
C CYS A 1 -10.64 -11.33 2.07
N ARG A 2 -10.16 -12.19 2.99
CA ARG A 2 -10.76 -12.28 4.33
C ARG A 2 -10.31 -11.04 5.10
N GLY A 3 -11.22 -10.13 5.42
CA GLY A 3 -10.90 -8.91 6.16
C GLY A 3 -10.46 -9.26 7.57
N ALA A 4 -9.17 -9.10 7.86
CA ALA A 4 -8.67 -9.03 9.23
C ALA A 4 -8.64 -7.55 9.61
N ILE A 5 -9.32 -7.18 10.70
CA ILE A 5 -9.11 -5.86 11.31
C ILE A 5 -7.73 -5.94 11.97
N VAL A 6 -6.74 -5.30 11.36
CA VAL A 6 -5.36 -5.28 11.84
C VAL A 6 -5.08 -3.91 12.44
N VAL A 7 -4.69 -3.88 13.71
CA VAL A 7 -4.14 -2.67 14.34
C VAL A 7 -2.75 -2.46 13.75
N ALA A 8 -2.60 -1.45 12.88
CA ALA A 8 -1.34 -1.08 12.26
C ALA A 8 -1.19 0.44 12.31
N GLU A 9 -0.04 0.92 12.79
CA GLU A 9 0.25 2.35 12.79
C GLU A 9 0.64 2.83 11.38
N ALA A 10 0.11 3.98 10.96
CA ALA A 10 0.47 4.65 9.72
C ALA A 10 1.84 5.33 9.87
N ARG A 11 2.84 4.86 9.11
CA ARG A 11 4.21 5.40 9.09
C ARG A 11 4.78 5.38 7.68
N SER A 12 5.83 6.16 7.45
CA SER A 12 6.48 6.27 6.14
C SER A 12 7.11 4.95 5.69
N ALA A 13 7.12 4.67 4.39
CA ALA A 13 7.64 3.44 3.81
C ALA A 13 9.14 3.18 4.10
N VAL A 14 9.88 4.21 4.53
CA VAL A 14 11.34 4.14 4.78
C VAL A 14 11.70 3.72 6.21
N ASP A 15 10.75 3.71 7.15
CA ASP A 15 11.03 3.37 8.55
C ASP A 15 10.94 1.84 8.78
N MET A 16 12.04 1.24 9.23
CA MET A 16 12.25 -0.22 9.36
C MET A 16 12.04 -0.76 10.79
N SER A 17 11.67 0.09 11.75
CA SER A 17 11.73 -0.21 13.19
C SER A 17 10.56 -1.04 13.76
N LEU A 18 9.55 -1.41 12.96
CA LEU A 18 8.30 -2.00 13.46
C LEU A 18 7.97 -3.36 12.83
N THR A 19 7.49 -4.29 13.67
CA THR A 19 7.12 -5.67 13.30
C THR A 19 5.78 -5.78 12.56
N ARG A 20 4.96 -4.72 12.53
CA ARG A 20 3.64 -4.67 11.84
C ARG A 20 3.29 -3.25 11.37
N ARG A 21 3.65 -2.89 10.15
CA ARG A 21 3.45 -1.55 9.57
C ARG A 21 2.32 -1.52 8.52
N CYS A 22 1.58 -0.42 8.45
CA CYS A 22 0.67 -0.14 7.32
C CYS A 22 1.43 0.69 6.27
N VAL A 23 1.56 0.16 5.05
CA VAL A 23 2.22 0.87 3.96
C VAL A 23 1.19 1.66 3.18
N ILE A 24 1.42 2.97 3.05
CA ILE A 24 0.52 3.87 2.31
C ILE A 24 1.11 4.13 0.93
N MET A 25 0.33 3.92 -0.13
CA MET A 25 0.71 4.14 -1.52
C MET A 25 -0.38 4.95 -2.23
N LYS A 26 -0.02 5.81 -3.17
CA LYS A 26 -1.02 6.38 -4.09
C LYS A 26 -1.29 5.38 -5.21
N LEU A 27 -2.49 5.42 -5.78
CA LEU A 27 -2.85 4.54 -6.89
C LEU A 27 -1.84 4.55 -8.06
N PRO A 28 -1.27 5.69 -8.50
CA PRO A 28 -0.29 5.69 -9.59
C PRO A 28 1.06 5.05 -9.23
N ASP A 29 1.38 4.93 -7.94
CA ASP A 29 2.63 4.34 -7.46
C ASP A 29 2.47 2.84 -7.19
N PHE A 30 1.25 2.30 -7.35
CA PHE A 30 0.93 0.92 -7.03
C PHE A 30 1.29 -0.01 -8.20
N THR A 31 2.36 -0.77 -8.03
CA THR A 31 2.78 -1.85 -8.95
C THR A 31 2.93 -3.18 -8.21
N THR A 32 2.93 -4.27 -8.97
CA THR A 32 3.18 -5.62 -8.46
C THR A 32 4.51 -5.72 -7.71
N GLU A 33 5.59 -5.11 -8.22
CA GLU A 33 6.91 -5.10 -7.57
C GLU A 33 6.86 -4.40 -6.22
N ARG A 34 6.21 -3.23 -6.16
CA ARG A 34 6.05 -2.43 -4.93
C ARG A 34 5.20 -3.15 -3.89
N TYR A 35 4.15 -3.85 -4.32
CA TYR A 35 3.36 -4.69 -3.43
C TYR A 35 4.16 -5.86 -2.87
N ILE A 36 4.94 -6.56 -3.71
CA ILE A 36 5.82 -7.65 -3.29
C ILE A 36 6.88 -7.14 -2.31
N GLU A 37 7.46 -5.97 -2.56
CA GLU A 37 8.42 -5.31 -1.67
C GLU A 37 7.79 -5.00 -0.30
N ALA A 38 6.59 -4.41 -0.27
CA ALA A 38 5.86 -4.16 0.97
C ALA A 38 5.60 -5.46 1.76
N LYS A 39 5.24 -6.54 1.06
CA LYS A 39 5.06 -7.85 1.69
C LYS A 39 6.36 -8.43 2.24
N LYS A 40 7.49 -8.32 1.51
CA LYS A 40 8.82 -8.76 1.98
C LYS A 40 9.26 -8.01 3.24
N GLN A 41 8.83 -6.76 3.39
CA GLN A 41 9.08 -5.91 4.56
C GLN A 41 8.05 -6.10 5.68
N ASN A 42 7.32 -7.23 5.71
CA ASN A 42 6.33 -7.57 6.73
C ASN A 42 5.22 -6.50 6.92
N ALA A 43 4.80 -5.83 5.84
CA ALA A 43 3.63 -4.96 5.89
C ALA A 43 2.40 -5.76 6.34
N ALA A 44 1.72 -5.26 7.36
CA ALA A 44 0.51 -5.89 7.90
C ALA A 44 -0.73 -5.49 7.08
N ALA A 45 -0.68 -4.33 6.43
CA ALA A 45 -1.69 -3.84 5.50
C ALA A 45 -1.05 -2.92 4.46
N VAL A 46 -1.70 -2.79 3.30
CA VAL A 46 -1.39 -1.78 2.28
C VAL A 46 -2.63 -0.92 2.09
N LEU A 47 -2.49 0.39 2.33
CA LEU A 47 -3.52 1.40 2.09
C LEU A 47 -3.24 2.09 0.76
N ILE A 48 -4.14 1.94 -0.20
CA ILE A 48 -4.05 2.62 -1.49
C ILE A 48 -4.92 3.88 -1.45
N LEU A 49 -4.28 5.04 -1.61
CA LEU A 49 -4.95 6.33 -1.74
C LEU A 49 -5.41 6.52 -3.18
N LEU A 50 -6.72 6.63 -3.35
CA LEU A 50 -7.33 6.98 -4.62
C LEU A 50 -7.30 8.50 -4.82
N PRO A 51 -7.03 8.99 -6.05
CA PRO A 51 -7.21 10.40 -6.34
C PRO A 51 -8.69 10.77 -6.28
N GLN A 52 -8.97 12.06 -6.04
CA GLN A 52 -10.34 12.58 -5.94
C GLN A 52 -11.15 12.32 -7.23
N ASN A 53 -10.50 12.36 -8.39
CA ASN A 53 -11.07 11.95 -9.66
C ASN A 53 -10.43 10.64 -10.11
N ILE A 54 -11.17 9.54 -9.98
CA ILE A 54 -10.67 8.22 -10.41
C ILE A 54 -10.67 8.07 -11.93
N SER A 55 -11.56 8.79 -12.63
CA SER A 55 -11.68 8.74 -14.09
C SER A 55 -10.50 9.38 -14.82
N SER A 56 -9.71 10.22 -14.13
CA SER A 56 -8.49 10.79 -14.69
C SER A 56 -7.28 9.86 -14.62
N VAL A 57 -7.42 8.67 -14.00
CA VAL A 57 -6.35 7.68 -13.90
C VAL A 57 -6.43 6.73 -15.10
N PRO A 58 -5.36 6.60 -15.91
CA PRO A 58 -5.26 5.59 -16.96
C PRO A 58 -5.58 4.18 -16.44
N LYS A 59 -6.34 3.40 -17.21
CA LYS A 59 -6.78 2.04 -16.79
C LYS A 59 -5.62 1.06 -16.67
N ASP A 60 -4.51 1.37 -17.31
CA ASP A 60 -3.28 0.60 -17.43
C ASP A 60 -2.23 0.95 -16.35
N ILE A 61 -2.56 1.82 -15.40
CA ILE A 61 -1.61 2.24 -14.35
C ILE A 61 -1.30 1.13 -13.34
N VAL A 62 -2.21 0.18 -13.13
CA VAL A 62 -2.01 -0.95 -12.23
C VAL A 62 -1.47 -2.12 -13.04
N GLN A 63 -0.19 -2.45 -12.85
CA GLN A 63 0.52 -3.56 -13.50
C GLN A 63 1.14 -4.50 -12.47
#